data_AF-A0A819IWF5-F1
#
_entry.id   AF-A0A819IWF5-F1
#
_cell.length_a   1.000
_cell.length_b   1.000
_cell.length_c   1.000
_cell.angle_alpha   90.00
_cell.angle_beta   90.00
_cell.angle_gamma   90.00
#
_symmetry.space_group_name_H-M   'P 1'
#
loop_
_entity.id
_entity.type
_entity.pdbx_description
1 polymer ?
#
loop_
_entity_poly.entity_id
_entity_poly.type
_entity_poly.pdbx_seq_one_letter_code
_entity_poly.pdbx_strand_id
1 'polypeptide(L)'
;KWSQNGVTLAGGHGHGGATNQLNSPIGLFVDDDQTVVIADCWNHRIMQWKNGDTTNGRVVAGGTGAGNGLNQLNWPTDVLIGKETDSLIICDYGNRRVVRWSRRSGTTQGEILIDNIYC
;
A
#
# COMPACT_ATOMS: atom_id res chain seq x y z
N LYS A 1 -8.48 -18.89 23.00
CA LYS A 1 -8.53 -19.92 21.94
C LYS A 1 -8.62 -19.18 20.61
N TRP A 2 -7.76 -19.48 19.65
CA TRP A 2 -7.78 -18.84 18.32
C TRP A 2 -8.85 -19.47 17.44
N SER A 3 -9.43 -18.68 16.51
CA SER A 3 -10.29 -19.23 15.45
C SER A 3 -9.50 -20.21 14.58
N GLN A 4 -10.14 -21.28 14.11
CA GLN A 4 -9.54 -22.20 13.13
C GLN A 4 -9.71 -21.72 11.68
N ASN A 5 -10.58 -20.73 11.45
CA ASN A 5 -10.85 -20.17 10.13
C ASN A 5 -10.31 -18.74 10.04
N GLY A 6 -9.60 -18.45 8.94
CA GLY A 6 -9.28 -17.10 8.51
C GLY A 6 -10.47 -16.43 7.83
N VAL A 7 -10.47 -15.10 7.80
CA VAL A 7 -11.45 -14.28 7.07
C VAL A 7 -10.70 -13.36 6.12
N THR A 8 -11.18 -13.23 4.89
CA THR A 8 -10.62 -12.28 3.93
C THR A 8 -11.06 -10.87 4.32
N LEU A 9 -10.10 -9.98 4.57
CA LEU A 9 -10.38 -8.59 4.98
C LEU A 9 -10.29 -7.58 3.84
N ALA A 10 -9.62 -7.95 2.74
CA ALA A 10 -9.40 -7.11 1.56
C ALA A 10 -9.07 -8.01 0.34
N GLY A 11 -9.43 -7.56 -0.85
CA GLY A 11 -9.23 -8.35 -2.09
C GLY A 11 -10.08 -9.63 -2.10
N GLY A 12 -9.50 -10.75 -2.53
CA GLY A 12 -10.20 -12.05 -2.57
C GLY A 12 -10.97 -12.32 -3.87
N HIS A 13 -10.91 -11.42 -4.85
CA HIS A 13 -11.56 -11.57 -6.17
C HIS A 13 -10.59 -12.00 -7.27
N GLY A 14 -9.60 -12.81 -6.90
CA GLY A 14 -8.56 -13.32 -7.79
C GLY A 14 -7.35 -12.40 -7.95
N HIS A 15 -6.39 -12.90 -8.73
CA HIS A 15 -5.17 -12.17 -9.10
C HIS A 15 -5.47 -11.16 -10.22
N GLY A 16 -5.04 -9.91 -10.05
CA GLY A 16 -5.17 -8.90 -11.10
C GLY A 16 -4.98 -7.46 -10.60
N GLY A 17 -5.25 -6.51 -11.50
CA GLY A 17 -5.06 -5.07 -11.26
C GLY A 17 -6.33 -4.29 -10.94
N ALA A 18 -7.51 -4.93 -10.89
CA ALA A 18 -8.74 -4.26 -10.51
C ALA A 18 -8.71 -3.79 -9.05
N THR A 19 -9.62 -2.89 -8.66
CA THR A 19 -9.66 -2.33 -7.30
C THR A 19 -10.17 -3.30 -6.24
N ASN A 20 -10.77 -4.42 -6.63
CA ASN A 20 -11.13 -5.55 -5.76
C ASN A 20 -10.12 -6.71 -5.84
N GLN A 21 -9.02 -6.54 -6.57
CA GLN A 21 -7.99 -7.56 -6.80
C GLN A 21 -6.64 -7.11 -6.23
N LEU A 22 -5.78 -8.09 -5.99
CA LEU A 22 -4.41 -7.91 -5.54
C LEU A 22 -3.48 -8.79 -6.40
N ASN A 23 -2.23 -8.37 -6.52
CA ASN A 23 -1.18 -9.11 -7.19
C ASN A 23 0.05 -9.19 -6.27
N SER A 24 0.19 -10.35 -5.61
CA SER A 24 1.29 -10.65 -4.70
C SER A 24 1.46 -9.59 -3.61
N PRO A 25 0.44 -9.36 -2.77
CA PRO A 25 0.53 -8.43 -1.65
C PRO A 25 1.60 -8.93 -0.65
N ILE A 26 2.46 -8.04 -0.16
CA ILE A 26 3.59 -8.42 0.73
C ILE A 26 3.37 -7.90 2.16
N GLY A 27 3.31 -6.59 2.34
CA GLY A 27 3.13 -5.94 3.63
C GLY A 27 1.78 -5.26 3.76
N LEU A 28 1.34 -5.09 5.01
CA LEU A 28 0.09 -4.40 5.32
C LEU A 28 0.16 -3.73 6.69
N PHE A 29 -0.69 -2.72 6.86
CA PHE A 29 -0.93 -2.08 8.14
C PHE A 29 -2.44 -1.90 8.36
N VAL A 30 -2.88 -2.05 9.61
CA VAL A 30 -4.27 -1.81 10.02
C VAL A 30 -4.28 -0.75 11.11
N ASP A 31 -5.04 0.33 10.90
CA ASP A 31 -5.18 1.38 11.90
C ASP A 31 -6.35 1.13 12.87
N ASP A 32 -6.47 1.99 13.88
CA ASP A 32 -7.48 1.89 14.93
C ASP A 32 -8.92 2.04 14.38
N ASP A 33 -9.07 2.68 13.22
CA ASP A 33 -10.34 2.86 12.50
C ASP A 33 -10.69 1.65 11.60
N GLN A 34 -9.89 0.58 11.70
CA GLN A 34 -10.03 -0.63 10.87
C GLN A 34 -9.84 -0.34 9.38
N THR A 35 -9.02 0.65 9.03
CA THR A 35 -8.53 0.85 7.68
C THR A 35 -7.37 -0.12 7.44
N VAL A 36 -7.46 -0.90 6.37
CA VAL A 36 -6.42 -1.83 5.94
C VAL A 36 -5.69 -1.20 4.75
N VAL A 37 -4.39 -0.93 4.89
CA VAL A 37 -3.53 -0.54 3.78
C VAL A 37 -2.57 -1.66 3.42
N ILE A 38 -2.42 -1.94 2.12
CA ILE A 38 -1.69 -3.11 1.61
C ILE A 38 -0.72 -2.67 0.53
N ALA A 39 0.52 -3.14 0.62
CA ALA A 39 1.51 -3.05 -0.44
C ALA A 39 1.21 -4.13 -1.50
N ASP A 40 0.55 -3.71 -2.58
CA ASP A 40 0.20 -4.53 -3.74
C ASP A 40 1.39 -4.56 -4.71
N CYS A 41 2.41 -5.34 -4.32
CA CYS A 41 3.78 -5.24 -4.80
C CYS A 41 3.90 -5.31 -6.33
N TRP A 42 3.31 -6.33 -6.94
CA TRP A 42 3.42 -6.56 -8.39
C TRP A 42 2.50 -5.67 -9.23
N ASN A 43 1.57 -4.96 -8.58
CA ASN A 43 0.81 -3.89 -9.22
C ASN A 43 1.43 -2.50 -8.95
N HIS A 44 2.58 -2.42 -8.27
CA HIS A 44 3.33 -1.17 -8.05
C HIS A 44 2.48 -0.07 -7.41
N ARG A 45 1.67 -0.44 -6.40
CA ARG A 45 0.71 0.46 -5.76
C ARG A 45 0.49 0.12 -4.28
N ILE A 46 -0.01 1.08 -3.53
CA ILE A 46 -0.61 0.86 -2.21
C ILE A 46 -2.13 0.94 -2.36
N MET A 47 -2.80 -0.03 -1.78
CA MET A 47 -4.25 -0.12 -1.78
C MET A 47 -4.80 0.09 -0.37
N GLN A 48 -6.00 0.65 -0.27
CA GLN A 48 -6.73 0.86 0.98
C GLN A 48 -8.12 0.22 0.92
N TRP A 49 -8.52 -0.43 2.00
CA TRP A 49 -9.87 -0.94 2.24
C TRP A 49 -10.36 -0.60 3.65
N LYS A 50 -11.68 -0.63 3.83
CA LYS A 50 -12.27 -0.82 5.15
C LYS A 50 -12.21 -2.31 5.48
N ASN A 51 -11.87 -2.66 6.72
CA ASN A 51 -11.79 -4.05 7.17
C ASN A 51 -13.07 -4.83 6.83
N GLY A 52 -12.91 -5.95 6.11
CA GLY A 52 -13.99 -6.84 5.69
C GLY A 52 -14.68 -6.40 4.40
N ASP A 53 -14.38 -5.20 3.87
CA ASP A 53 -14.81 -4.81 2.54
C ASP A 53 -13.86 -5.40 1.49
N THR A 54 -14.28 -6.47 0.84
CA THR A 54 -13.47 -7.14 -0.19
C THR A 54 -13.57 -6.47 -1.57
N THR A 55 -14.50 -5.54 -1.76
CA THR A 55 -14.94 -5.10 -3.10
C THR A 55 -14.53 -3.66 -3.40
N ASN A 56 -14.56 -2.77 -2.42
CA ASN A 56 -14.38 -1.33 -2.65
C ASN A 56 -12.97 -0.83 -2.30
N GLY A 57 -11.96 -1.43 -2.91
CA GLY A 57 -10.57 -0.98 -2.73
C GLY A 57 -10.28 0.33 -3.43
N ARG A 58 -9.28 1.04 -2.92
CA ARG A 58 -8.83 2.33 -3.47
C ARG A 58 -7.32 2.36 -3.58
N VAL A 59 -6.81 2.82 -4.72
CA VAL A 59 -5.39 3.16 -4.85
C VAL A 59 -5.14 4.43 -4.06
N VAL A 60 -4.20 4.40 -3.12
CA VAL A 60 -3.85 5.54 -2.26
C VAL A 60 -2.40 6.02 -2.46
N ALA A 61 -1.56 5.23 -3.13
CA ALA A 61 -0.24 5.62 -3.62
C ALA A 61 0.17 4.74 -4.81
N GLY A 62 0.98 5.29 -5.72
CA GLY A 62 1.40 4.60 -6.94
C GLY A 62 0.23 4.30 -7.91
N GLY A 63 0.28 3.15 -8.59
CA GLY A 63 -0.78 2.72 -9.52
C GLY A 63 -0.77 3.42 -10.88
N THR A 64 0.25 4.21 -11.18
CA THR A 64 0.48 4.89 -12.47
C THR A 64 1.55 4.16 -13.32
N GLY A 65 1.79 2.88 -13.01
CA GLY A 65 2.86 2.08 -13.58
C GLY A 65 4.12 2.06 -12.71
N ALA A 66 4.97 1.06 -12.94
CA ALA A 66 6.26 0.93 -12.29
C ALA A 66 7.18 2.09 -12.69
N GLY A 67 7.92 2.66 -11.72
CA GLY A 67 8.91 3.69 -12.02
C GLY A 67 9.49 4.32 -10.75
N ASN A 68 10.40 5.27 -10.94
CA ASN A 68 11.12 5.95 -9.87
C ASN A 68 10.67 7.41 -9.64
N GLY A 69 9.68 7.89 -10.40
CA GLY A 69 9.03 9.18 -10.14
C GLY A 69 8.42 9.25 -8.74
N LEU A 70 8.22 10.45 -8.20
CA LEU A 70 7.60 10.63 -6.88
C LEU A 70 6.11 10.26 -6.86
N ASN A 71 5.46 10.19 -8.03
CA ASN A 71 4.11 9.66 -8.23
C ASN A 71 4.08 8.17 -8.60
N GLN A 72 5.23 7.48 -8.56
CA GLN A 72 5.38 6.08 -8.94
C GLN A 72 6.02 5.28 -7.82
N LEU A 73 5.76 3.97 -7.84
CA LEU A 73 6.40 2.99 -6.97
C LEU A 73 7.00 1.88 -7.83
N ASN A 74 7.94 1.13 -7.28
CA ASN A 74 8.52 -0.04 -7.90
C ASN A 74 8.65 -1.16 -6.87
N TRP A 75 7.79 -2.19 -6.96
CA TRP A 75 7.73 -3.30 -6.01
C TRP A 75 7.65 -2.85 -4.54
N PRO A 76 6.64 -2.06 -4.13
CA PRO A 76 6.49 -1.70 -2.73
C PRO A 76 6.30 -2.97 -1.89
N THR A 77 7.06 -3.09 -0.79
CA THR A 77 7.09 -4.30 0.04
C THR A 77 6.33 -4.14 1.34
N ASP A 78 6.34 -2.95 1.93
CA ASP A 78 5.64 -2.68 3.19
C ASP A 78 5.13 -1.24 3.25
N VAL A 79 4.14 -1.02 4.11
CA VAL A 79 3.51 0.28 4.32
C VAL A 79 3.05 0.44 5.77
N LEU A 80 3.23 1.64 6.32
CA LEU A 80 2.64 2.03 7.61
C LEU A 80 1.98 3.41 7.51
N ILE A 81 1.07 3.70 8.44
CA ILE A 81 0.45 5.03 8.58
C ILE A 81 1.17 5.81 9.68
N GLY A 82 1.87 6.87 9.30
CA GLY A 82 2.47 7.82 10.23
C GLY A 82 1.42 8.80 10.76
N LYS A 83 0.75 8.46 11.88
CA LYS A 83 -0.36 9.23 12.48
C LYS A 83 -0.03 10.72 12.68
N GLU A 84 1.16 11.04 13.20
CA GLU A 84 1.60 12.43 13.44
C GLU A 84 1.69 13.27 12.16
N THR A 85 2.10 12.63 11.05
CA THR A 85 2.31 13.29 9.76
C THR A 85 1.10 13.21 8.84
N ASP A 86 0.10 12.41 9.20
CA ASP A 86 -1.00 11.96 8.35
C ASP A 86 -0.51 11.52 6.96
N SER A 87 0.40 10.54 6.96
CA SER A 87 1.05 10.07 5.74
C SER A 87 1.25 8.56 5.72
N LEU A 88 1.35 7.99 4.54
CA LEU A 88 1.85 6.63 4.33
C LEU A 88 3.37 6.67 4.29
N ILE A 89 4.03 5.72 4.95
CA ILE A 89 5.47 5.50 4.83
C ILE A 89 5.64 4.15 4.14
N ILE A 90 6.32 4.13 2.99
CA ILE A 90 6.31 3.01 2.06
C ILE A 90 7.74 2.56 1.78
N CYS A 91 8.00 1.26 1.95
CA CYS A 91 9.24 0.62 1.52
C CYS A 91 9.18 0.35 0.01
N ASP A 92 9.73 1.25 -0.78
CA ASP A 92 9.73 1.22 -2.25
C ASP A 92 10.96 0.43 -2.76
N TYR A 93 10.91 -0.89 -2.56
CA TYR A 93 12.06 -1.80 -2.64
C TYR A 93 12.79 -1.75 -3.98
N GLY A 94 12.07 -1.79 -5.11
CA GLY A 94 12.68 -1.75 -6.44
C GLY A 94 13.38 -0.42 -6.73
N ASN A 95 13.04 0.65 -6.01
CA ASN A 95 13.72 1.94 -6.09
C ASN A 95 14.75 2.16 -4.97
N ARG A 96 14.93 1.20 -4.05
CA ARG A 96 15.91 1.25 -2.94
C ARG A 96 15.75 2.50 -2.07
N ARG A 97 14.51 2.85 -1.78
CA ARG A 97 14.14 4.05 -1.00
C ARG A 97 12.96 3.79 -0.09
N VAL A 98 12.81 4.65 0.91
CA VAL A 98 11.58 4.80 1.70
C VAL A 98 10.97 6.14 1.33
N VAL A 99 9.69 6.13 0.96
CA VAL A 99 8.95 7.34 0.61
C VAL A 99 7.82 7.61 1.59
N ARG A 100 7.57 8.89 1.84
CA ARG A 100 6.39 9.40 2.53
C ARG A 100 5.36 9.86 1.52
N TRP A 101 4.11 9.46 1.66
CA TRP A 101 3.01 9.89 0.80
C TRP A 101 1.92 10.54 1.65
N SER A 102 1.64 11.83 1.43
CA SER A 102 0.62 12.54 2.20
C SER A 102 -0.78 11.96 1.94
N ARG A 103 -1.58 11.79 3.00
CA ARG A 103 -2.99 11.37 2.90
C ARG A 103 -3.94 12.56 2.73
N ARG A 104 -3.42 13.79 2.80
CA ARG A 104 -4.21 15.01 2.62
C ARG A 104 -4.63 15.18 1.17
N SER A 105 -5.88 15.61 0.99
CA SER A 105 -6.49 15.90 -0.31
C SER A 105 -5.61 16.83 -1.16
N GLY A 106 -5.31 16.44 -2.40
CA GLY A 106 -4.55 17.27 -3.35
C GLY A 106 -3.06 16.92 -3.50
N THR A 107 -2.55 15.93 -2.75
CA THR A 107 -1.17 15.43 -2.92
C THR A 107 -1.16 14.11 -3.70
N THR A 108 -0.54 14.10 -4.88
CA THR A 108 -0.41 12.91 -5.74
C THR A 108 1.03 12.41 -5.86
N GLN A 109 1.93 12.98 -5.06
CA GLN A 109 3.35 12.69 -5.09
C GLN A 109 3.83 12.39 -3.67
N GLY A 110 4.72 11.42 -3.55
CA GLY A 110 5.48 11.18 -2.35
C GLY A 110 6.71 12.07 -2.23
N GLU A 111 7.40 11.91 -1.11
CA GLU A 111 8.64 12.57 -0.73
C GLU A 111 9.62 11.47 -0.30
N ILE A 112 10.88 11.56 -0.70
CA ILE A 112 11.89 10.59 -0.29
C ILE A 112 12.32 10.89 1.14
N LEU A 113 12.22 9.90 2.03
CA LEU A 113 12.70 10.00 3.40
C LEU A 113 14.12 9.46 3.55
N ILE A 114 14.40 8.34 2.90
CA ILE A 114 15.68 7.63 2.95
C ILE A 114 15.93 7.05 1.56
N ASP A 115 17.14 7.16 1.04
CA ASP A 115 17.55 6.58 -0.24
C ASP A 115 18.83 5.73 -0.10
N ASN A 116 19.24 5.10 -1.20
CA ASN A 116 20.45 4.27 -1.28
C ASN A 116 20.50 3.16 -0.23
N ILE A 117 19.34 2.57 0.07
CA ILE A 117 19.23 1.45 1.00
C ILE A 117 19.71 0.19 0.28
N TYR A 118 20.77 -0.43 0.81
CA TYR A 118 21.23 -1.74 0.38
C TYR A 118 20.66 -2.78 1.34
N CYS A 119 19.77 -3.63 0.83
CA CYS A 119 19.22 -4.80 1.52
C CYS A 119 19.94 -6.07 1.06
#